data_AF-X1HT52-F1
#
_entry.id   AF-X1HT52-F1
#
_cell.length_a   1.000
_cell.length_b   1.000
_cell.length_c   1.000
_cell.angle_alpha   90.00
_cell.angle_beta   90.00
_cell.angle_gamma   90.00
#
_symmetry.space_group_name_H-M   'P 1'
#
loop_
_entity.id
_entity.type
_entity.pdbx_description
1 polymer ?
#
loop_
_entity_poly.entity_id
_entity_poly.type
_entity_poly.pdbx_seq_one_letter_code
_entity_poly.pdbx_strand_id
1 'polypeptide(L)'
;MSRGSGSGGHKGVDSIITHLGSQDFTRIRVGIGRPPMIEGSAEDREADIVAYVLNDFTLEERKTITQVIPKVSEAILSLLSEGLTAAMNKYN
;
A
#
# COMPACT_ATOMS: atom_id res chain seq x y z
N MET A 1 -5.25 -5.56 4.69
CA MET A 1 -4.02 -6.06 5.35
C MET A 1 -3.53 -7.31 4.64
N SER A 2 -2.25 -7.66 4.82
CA SER A 2 -1.65 -8.85 4.21
C SER A 2 -0.51 -9.39 5.07
N ARG A 3 -0.30 -10.71 5.08
CA ARG A 3 0.86 -11.37 5.70
C ARG A 3 1.46 -12.34 4.69
N GLY A 4 2.79 -12.49 4.67
CA GLY A 4 3.44 -13.51 3.83
C GLY A 4 3.37 -13.26 2.32
N SER A 5 3.02 -12.04 1.88
CA SER A 5 2.88 -11.72 0.45
C SER A 5 4.13 -11.02 -0.08
N GLY A 6 4.41 -11.18 -1.38
CA GLY A 6 5.52 -10.51 -2.06
C GLY A 6 5.39 -8.98 -2.08
N SER A 7 6.41 -8.30 -2.62
CA SER A 7 6.50 -6.84 -2.63
C SER A 7 5.43 -6.15 -3.48
N GLY A 8 4.87 -6.85 -4.47
CA GLY A 8 3.84 -6.30 -5.36
C GLY A 8 4.33 -5.07 -6.16
N GLY A 9 5.63 -5.02 -6.46
CA GLY A 9 6.28 -3.90 -7.15
C GLY A 9 6.75 -2.76 -6.23
N HIS A 10 6.51 -2.83 -4.91
CA HIS A 10 6.95 -1.81 -3.97
C HIS A 10 8.42 -1.99 -3.58
N LYS A 11 9.31 -1.14 -4.12
CA LYS A 11 10.77 -1.22 -3.91
C LYS A 11 11.20 -1.24 -2.43
N GLY A 12 10.54 -0.46 -1.57
CA GLY A 12 10.82 -0.49 -0.12
C GLY A 12 10.45 -1.82 0.58
N VAL A 13 9.36 -2.47 0.17
CA VAL A 13 8.95 -3.77 0.73
C VAL A 13 9.88 -4.87 0.21
N ASP A 14 10.28 -4.76 -1.05
CA ASP A 14 11.28 -5.64 -1.66
C ASP A 14 12.59 -5.62 -0.86
N SER A 15 13.10 -4.41 -0.57
CA SER A 15 14.27 -4.22 0.30
C SER A 15 14.09 -4.88 1.66
N ILE A 16 12.93 -4.71 2.32
CA ILE A 16 12.66 -5.35 3.62
C ILE A 16 12.70 -6.88 3.50
N ILE A 17 12.06 -7.46 2.49
CA ILE A 17 12.05 -8.91 2.26
C ILE A 17 13.48 -9.42 2.04
N THR A 18 14.27 -8.74 1.21
CA THR A 18 15.66 -9.09 0.95
C THR A 18 16.51 -9.09 2.22
N HIS A 19 16.38 -8.05 3.06
CA HIS A 19 17.19 -7.92 4.27
C HIS A 19 16.74 -8.85 5.41
N LEU A 20 15.45 -9.19 5.47
CA LEU A 20 14.93 -10.14 6.45
C LEU A 20 15.09 -11.60 6.00
N GLY A 21 15.32 -11.86 4.71
CA GLY A 21 15.29 -13.21 4.13
C GLY A 21 13.90 -13.87 4.22
N SER A 22 12.86 -13.10 4.51
CA SER A 22 11.51 -13.60 4.74
C SER A 22 10.45 -12.55 4.37
N GLN A 23 9.32 -13.03 3.89
CA GLN A 23 8.10 -12.24 3.67
C GLN A 23 7.06 -12.42 4.78
N ASP A 24 7.38 -13.18 5.84
CA ASP A 24 6.46 -13.49 6.94
C ASP A 24 6.31 -12.33 7.94
N PHE A 25 5.83 -11.20 7.43
CA PHE A 25 5.47 -10.04 8.23
C PHE A 25 4.13 -9.48 7.79
N THR A 26 3.43 -8.87 8.75
CA THR A 26 2.14 -8.23 8.52
C THR A 26 2.34 -6.84 7.94
N ARG A 27 1.50 -6.47 6.96
CA ARG A 27 1.43 -5.13 6.38
C ARG A 27 -0.01 -4.64 6.33
N ILE A 28 -0.18 -3.35 6.59
CA ILE A 28 -1.39 -2.61 6.25
C ILE A 28 -1.15 -1.97 4.88
N ARG A 29 -2.07 -2.21 3.94
CA ARG A 29 -1.98 -1.70 2.57
C ARG A 29 -3.01 -0.60 2.41
N VAL A 30 -2.57 0.59 2.03
CA VAL A 30 -3.44 1.71 1.67
C VAL A 30 -3.35 1.89 0.16
N GLY A 31 -4.45 1.67 -0.53
CA GLY A 31 -4.50 1.83 -1.99
C GLY A 31 -4.50 3.31 -2.35
N ILE A 32 -3.55 3.73 -3.19
CA ILE A 32 -3.50 5.10 -3.72
C ILE A 32 -4.09 5.19 -5.14
N GLY A 33 -4.49 4.07 -5.74
CA GLY A 33 -4.93 4.01 -7.13
C GLY A 33 -3.81 3.55 -8.06
N ARG A 34 -4.00 3.79 -9.36
CA ARG A 34 -3.03 3.58 -10.43
C ARG A 34 -3.14 4.72 -11.43
N PRO A 35 -2.05 5.11 -12.09
CA PRO A 35 -2.14 6.07 -13.19
C PRO A 35 -3.04 5.48 -14.30
N PRO A 36 -3.68 6.33 -15.12
CA PRO A 36 -4.37 5.88 -16.31
C PRO A 36 -3.42 5.04 -17.16
N MET A 37 -3.89 3.92 -17.71
CA MET A 37 -3.07 3.10 -18.59
C MET A 37 -2.77 3.88 -19.86
N ILE A 38 -1.53 4.35 -20.01
CA ILE A 38 -1.06 4.98 -21.23
C ILE A 38 -0.64 3.86 -22.20
N GLU A 39 -1.00 4.00 -23.47
CA GLU A 39 -0.50 3.12 -24.52
C GLU A 39 1.01 3.33 -24.69
N GLY A 40 1.78 2.24 -24.71
CA GLY A 40 3.24 2.35 -24.72
C GLY A 40 3.93 1.02 -24.43
N SER A 41 5.27 1.06 -24.43
CA SER A 41 6.12 -0.06 -24.07
C SER A 41 5.99 -0.43 -22.58
N ALA A 42 6.61 -1.54 -22.16
CA ALA A 42 6.68 -1.87 -20.74
C ALA A 42 7.48 -0.82 -19.94
N GLU A 43 8.49 -0.21 -20.57
CA GLU A 43 9.34 0.82 -19.97
C GLU A 43 8.56 2.11 -19.71
N ASP A 44 7.72 2.52 -20.68
CA ASP A 44 6.85 3.71 -20.53
C ASP A 44 5.89 3.55 -19.36
N ARG A 45 5.27 2.37 -19.22
CA ARG A 45 4.35 2.07 -18.11
C ARG A 45 5.05 2.09 -16.76
N GLU A 46 6.30 1.61 -16.67
CA GLU A 46 7.05 1.68 -15.43
C GLU A 46 7.39 3.14 -15.07
N ALA A 47 7.80 3.94 -16.05
CA ALA A 47 8.04 5.37 -15.85
C ALA A 47 6.78 6.11 -15.33
N ASP A 48 5.61 5.80 -15.88
CA ASP A 48 4.34 6.38 -15.42
C ASP A 48 4.00 5.98 -13.98
N ILE A 49 4.22 4.72 -13.61
CA ILE A 49 4.00 4.26 -12.23
C ILE A 49 4.95 4.98 -11.28
N VAL A 50 6.23 5.11 -11.64
CA VAL A 50 7.23 5.82 -10.84
C VAL A 50 6.83 7.29 -10.69
N ALA A 51 6.43 7.97 -11.76
CA ALA A 51 5.95 9.34 -11.70
C ALA A 51 4.70 9.47 -10.80
N TYR A 52 3.75 8.54 -10.92
CA TYR A 52 2.52 8.53 -10.13
C TYR A 52 2.79 8.44 -8.62
N VAL A 53 3.69 7.54 -8.19
CA VAL A 53 3.99 7.36 -6.75
C VAL A 53 4.84 8.48 -6.16
N LEU A 54 5.52 9.28 -7.00
CA LEU A 54 6.35 10.40 -6.57
C LEU A 54 5.61 11.75 -6.62
N ASN A 55 4.44 11.82 -7.24
CA ASN A 55 3.63 13.03 -7.33
C ASN A 55 2.79 13.25 -6.07
N ASP A 56 2.47 14.53 -5.83
CA ASP A 56 1.51 14.91 -4.79
C ASP A 56 0.09 14.49 -5.17
N PHE A 57 -0.71 14.16 -4.16
CA PHE A 57 -2.15 13.95 -4.33
C PHE A 57 -2.85 15.20 -4.85
N THR A 58 -3.82 15.03 -5.75
CA THR A 58 -4.75 16.08 -6.18
C THR A 58 -5.64 16.57 -5.03
N LEU A 59 -6.35 17.68 -5.23
CA LEU A 59 -7.27 18.22 -4.21
C LEU A 59 -8.36 17.19 -3.82
N GLU A 60 -8.90 16.47 -4.80
CA GLU A 60 -9.93 15.46 -4.55
C GLU A 60 -9.35 14.23 -3.83
N GLU A 61 -8.19 13.74 -4.26
CA GLU A 61 -7.51 12.62 -3.56
C GLU A 61 -7.13 13.00 -2.12
N ARG A 62 -6.71 14.25 -1.86
CA ARG A 62 -6.42 14.73 -0.51
C ARG A 62 -7.65 14.66 0.41
N LYS A 63 -8.86 14.92 -0.10
CA LYS A 63 -10.09 14.74 0.69
C LYS A 63 -10.29 13.28 1.08
N THR A 64 -10.07 12.37 0.14
CA THR A 64 -10.13 10.92 0.40
C THR A 64 -9.07 10.49 1.41
N ILE A 65 -7.81 10.90 1.24
CA ILE A 65 -6.71 10.56 2.15
C ILE A 65 -6.99 11.07 3.57
N THR A 66 -7.52 12.28 3.71
CA THR A 66 -7.88 12.85 5.01
C THR A 66 -8.90 11.99 5.76
N GLN A 67 -9.83 11.36 5.04
CA GLN A 67 -10.83 10.44 5.62
C GLN A 67 -10.26 9.03 5.87
N VAL A 68 -9.24 8.62 5.12
CA VAL A 68 -8.61 7.30 5.24
C VAL A 68 -7.64 7.24 6.43
N ILE A 69 -6.92 8.32 6.72
CA ILE A 69 -5.93 8.36 7.80
C ILE A 69 -6.50 7.88 9.15
N PRO A 70 -7.65 8.38 9.64
CA PRO A 70 -8.24 7.90 10.90
C PRO A 70 -8.56 6.40 10.87
N LYS A 71 -9.09 5.90 9.75
CA LYS A 71 -9.41 4.47 9.59
C LYS A 71 -8.16 3.60 9.65
N VAL A 72 -7.05 4.06 9.07
CA VAL A 72 -5.76 3.36 9.15
C VAL A 72 -5.25 3.33 10.59
N SER A 73 -5.35 4.43 11.32
CA SER A 73 -4.99 4.48 12.75
C SER A 73 -5.81 3.50 13.59
N GLU A 74 -7.13 3.42 13.37
CA GLU A 74 -7.97 2.43 14.04
C GLU A 74 -7.62 1.00 13.64
N ALA A 75 -7.29 0.76 12.37
CA ALA A 75 -6.86 -0.53 11.88
C ALA A 75 -5.53 -0.99 12.53
N ILE A 76 -4.59 -0.06 12.72
CA ILE A 76 -3.36 -0.29 13.49
C ILE A 76 -3.72 -0.67 14.93
N LEU A 77 -4.61 0.08 15.58
CA LEU A 77 -5.02 -0.20 16.95
C LEU A 77 -5.66 -1.59 17.08
N SER A 78 -6.65 -1.92 16.24
CA SER A 78 -7.30 -3.23 16.22
C SER A 78 -6.29 -4.35 15.94
N LEU A 79 -5.34 -4.14 15.03
CA LEU A 79 -4.27 -5.13 14.79
C LEU A 79 -3.43 -5.40 16.04
N LEU A 80 -3.13 -4.36 16.83
CA LEU A 80 -2.31 -4.47 18.05
C LEU A 80 -3.10 -5.02 19.25
N SER A 81 -4.39 -4.66 19.39
CA SER A 81 -5.21 -5.01 20.56
C SER A 81 -6.02 -6.30 20.38
N GLU A 82 -6.48 -6.59 19.16
CA GLU A 82 -7.40 -7.69 18.85
C GLU A 82 -6.77 -8.76 17.94
N GLY A 83 -5.63 -8.46 17.33
CA GLY A 83 -4.86 -9.36 16.48
C GLY A 83 -5.23 -9.31 14.99
N LEU A 84 -4.46 -10.03 14.18
CA LEU A 84 -4.52 -9.94 12.71
C LEU A 84 -5.88 -10.33 12.12
N THR A 85 -6.47 -11.44 12.57
CA THR A 85 -7.73 -11.95 12.01
C THR A 85 -8.89 -10.98 12.25
N ALA A 86 -9.01 -10.43 13.47
CA ALA A 86 -10.05 -9.47 13.82
C ALA A 86 -9.91 -8.18 13.00
N ALA A 87 -8.68 -7.65 12.93
CA ALA A 87 -8.40 -6.44 12.17
C ALA A 87 -8.64 -6.63 10.65
N MET A 88 -8.31 -7.81 10.11
CA MET A 88 -8.61 -8.15 8.71
C MET A 88 -10.11 -8.17 8.43
N ASN A 89 -10.92 -8.77 9.30
CA ASN A 89 -12.37 -8.83 9.10
C ASN A 89 -13.04 -7.45 9.14
N LYS A 90 -12.45 -6.50 9.86
CA LYS A 90 -13.03 -5.16 10.05
C LYS A 90 -12.59 -4.13 9.00
N TYR A 91 -11.37 -4.26 8.45
CA TYR A 91 -10.74 -3.21 7.63
C TYR A 91 -10.28 -3.66 6.23
N ASN A 92 -10.52 -4.91 5.83
CA ASN A 92 -10.30 -5.36 4.45
C ASN A 92 -11.55 -5.19 3.60
#